data_AF-A0A484NN85-F1
#
_entry.id   AF-A0A484NN85-F1
#
_cell.length_a   1.000
_cell.length_b   1.000
_cell.length_c   1.000
_cell.angle_alpha   90.00
_cell.angle_beta   90.00
_cell.angle_gamma   90.00
#
_symmetry.space_group_name_H-M   'P 1'
#
loop_
_entity.id
_entity.type
_entity.pdbx_description
1 polymer ?
#
loop_
_entity_poly.entity_id
_entity_poly.type
_entity_poly.pdbx_seq_one_letter_code
_entity_poly.pdbx_strand_id
1 'polypeptide(L)'
;MKKVGDKLIPKTEDEFDAEDIKKVENYAKAINMLYCAVNPDDYRKISCCTTAKEMWDKLEVTYEGTDQVREAKIDFLTQEYEMFRMKEGEKIDDMFDRFSKIINDLHALKKTYANKDLVRKILRSLTPEWRSKADAIYESIGVSYVTIDGLRGNLKTYESTILTPSLDEQKKKGIALKATKETVEEESSDKDNELHLIIKKFHKFMKKEHERKEKKHDDSPKCYGCGEIGHIKPRCPKAKNAKDKRGLMKQRAYISWGGDSGDESSEQEEDEEANLCLIAQEEESANNENQE
;
A
#
# COMPACT_ATOMS: atom_id res chain seq x y z
N MET A 1 35.56 -40.17 19.12
CA MET A 1 35.08 -41.20 20.10
C MET A 1 35.50 -42.57 19.61
N LYS A 2 35.81 -43.50 20.52
CA LYS A 2 36.05 -44.92 20.21
C LYS A 2 34.91 -45.78 20.71
N LYS A 3 34.56 -46.81 19.95
CA LYS A 3 33.50 -47.77 20.32
C LYS A 3 34.17 -48.95 21.03
N VAL A 4 33.92 -49.09 22.33
CA VAL A 4 34.38 -50.26 23.12
C VAL A 4 33.12 -51.00 23.57
N GLY A 5 32.79 -52.09 22.87
CA GLY A 5 31.49 -52.76 23.01
C GLY A 5 30.33 -51.85 22.54
N ASP A 6 29.27 -51.73 23.34
CA ASP A 6 28.12 -50.86 23.05
C ASP A 6 28.26 -49.43 23.60
N LYS A 7 29.40 -49.09 24.21
CA LYS A 7 29.63 -47.75 24.79
C LYS A 7 30.62 -46.95 23.94
N LEU A 8 30.25 -45.70 23.66
CA LEU A 8 31.13 -44.71 23.04
C LEU A 8 31.93 -44.01 24.13
N ILE A 9 33.25 -44.13 24.06
CA ILE A 9 34.19 -43.50 25.00
C ILE A 9 34.91 -42.37 24.27
N PRO A 10 35.14 -41.21 24.90
CA PRO A 10 36.03 -40.18 24.35
C PRO A 10 37.41 -40.80 24.03
N LYS A 11 37.95 -40.52 22.83
CA LYS A 11 39.33 -40.90 22.52
C LYS A 11 40.25 -40.03 23.39
N THR A 12 41.37 -40.57 23.86
CA THR A 12 42.44 -39.77 24.47
C THR A 12 43.24 -39.07 23.38
N GLU A 13 43.92 -37.96 23.68
CA GLU A 13 44.68 -37.18 22.70
C GLU A 13 45.72 -38.03 21.94
N ASP A 14 46.30 -39.03 22.62
CA ASP A 14 47.25 -39.99 22.04
C ASP A 14 46.63 -40.97 21.01
N GLU A 15 45.30 -41.06 20.95
CA GLU A 15 44.56 -41.95 20.05
C GLU A 15 43.85 -41.19 18.91
N PHE A 16 44.14 -39.89 18.76
CA PHE A 16 43.50 -39.07 17.72
C PHE A 16 44.03 -39.44 16.34
N ASP A 17 43.10 -39.68 15.42
CA ASP A 17 43.42 -39.75 14.00
C ASP A 17 43.51 -38.34 13.40
N ALA A 18 44.01 -38.23 12.17
CA ALA A 18 44.13 -36.95 11.48
C ALA A 18 42.78 -36.22 11.33
N GLU A 19 41.65 -36.95 11.30
CA GLU A 19 40.31 -36.37 11.24
C GLU A 19 39.87 -35.78 12.58
N ASP A 20 40.18 -36.44 13.70
CA ASP A 20 39.91 -35.95 15.04
C ASP A 20 40.71 -34.68 15.35
N ILE A 21 42.00 -34.64 14.97
CA ILE A 21 42.83 -33.42 15.08
C ILE A 21 42.20 -32.27 14.31
N LYS A 22 41.81 -32.51 13.05
CA LYS A 22 41.14 -31.50 12.22
C LYS A 22 39.83 -31.00 12.80
N LYS A 23 39.05 -31.87 13.46
CA LYS A 23 37.80 -31.48 14.15
C LYS A 23 38.09 -30.56 15.33
N VAL A 24 39.10 -30.86 16.14
CA VAL A 24 39.51 -30.01 17.27
C VAL A 24 39.98 -28.64 16.78
N GLU A 25 40.80 -28.59 15.72
CA GLU A 25 41.23 -27.33 15.12
C GLU A 25 40.06 -26.50 14.60
N ASN A 26 39.12 -27.12 13.87
CA ASN A 26 37.94 -26.44 13.35
C ASN A 26 37.07 -25.88 14.47
N TYR A 27 36.98 -26.60 15.58
CA TYR A 27 36.23 -26.17 16.74
C TYR A 27 36.89 -25.00 17.47
N ALA A 28 38.21 -25.04 17.65
CA ALA A 28 38.97 -23.92 18.19
C ALA A 28 38.85 -22.67 17.30
N LYS A 29 38.88 -22.84 15.98
CA LYS A 29 38.62 -21.76 15.01
C LYS A 29 37.21 -21.18 15.18
N ALA A 30 36.19 -22.02 15.31
CA ALA A 30 34.81 -21.56 15.51
C ALA A 30 34.65 -20.75 16.80
N ILE A 31 35.23 -21.21 17.91
CA ILE A 31 35.23 -20.47 19.18
C ILE A 31 35.90 -19.11 19.02
N ASN A 32 37.09 -19.07 18.40
CA ASN A 32 37.82 -17.83 18.19
C ASN A 32 37.05 -16.83 17.30
N MET A 33 36.41 -17.33 16.24
CA MET A 33 35.54 -16.52 15.38
C MET A 33 34.37 -15.91 16.15
N LEU A 34 33.70 -16.71 17.01
CA LEU A 34 32.62 -16.21 17.86
C LEU A 34 33.11 -15.13 18.82
N TYR A 35 34.26 -15.33 19.48
CA TYR A 35 34.83 -14.31 20.37
C TYR A 35 35.18 -13.00 19.66
N CYS A 36 35.68 -13.07 18.43
CA CYS A 36 36.00 -11.87 17.65
C CYS A 36 34.75 -11.16 17.11
N ALA A 37 33.64 -11.87 16.91
CA ALA A 37 32.42 -11.31 16.33
C ALA A 37 31.53 -10.58 17.36
N VAL A 38 31.63 -10.95 18.65
CA VAL A 38 30.73 -10.43 19.68
C VAL A 38 31.28 -9.17 20.37
N ASN A 39 30.39 -8.32 20.86
CA ASN A 39 30.76 -7.18 21.68
C ASN A 39 31.23 -7.62 23.08
N PRO A 40 31.86 -6.74 23.89
CA PRO A 40 32.34 -7.10 25.22
C PRO A 40 31.26 -7.58 26.20
N ASP A 41 30.01 -7.12 26.06
CA ASP A 41 28.91 -7.53 26.94
C ASP A 41 28.44 -8.96 26.63
N ASP A 42 28.38 -9.32 25.35
CA ASP A 42 28.05 -10.66 24.89
C ASP A 42 29.18 -11.64 25.11
N TYR A 43 30.42 -11.19 24.96
CA TYR A 43 31.61 -11.96 25.34
C TYR A 43 31.49 -12.47 26.79
N ARG A 44 31.11 -11.59 27.73
CA ARG A 44 30.92 -11.97 29.14
C ARG A 44 29.87 -13.07 29.30
N LYS A 45 28.78 -13.02 28.52
CA LYS A 45 27.70 -14.02 28.59
C LYS A 45 28.16 -15.40 28.11
N ILE A 46 29.01 -15.46 27.08
CA ILE A 46 29.48 -16.71 26.46
C ILE A 46 30.85 -17.18 26.98
N SER A 47 31.57 -16.37 27.75
CA SER A 47 32.92 -16.69 28.24
C SER A 47 33.03 -17.97 29.08
N CYS A 48 31.94 -18.40 29.71
CA CYS A 48 31.89 -19.64 30.50
C CYS A 48 31.50 -20.88 29.66
N CYS A 49 31.17 -20.72 28.38
CA CYS A 49 30.81 -21.82 27.51
C CYS A 49 32.08 -22.53 27.02
N THR A 50 32.05 -23.86 27.02
CA THR A 50 33.21 -24.68 26.61
C THR A 50 33.18 -25.02 25.13
N THR A 51 31.98 -24.99 24.55
CA THR A 51 31.75 -25.39 23.17
C THR A 51 31.29 -24.23 22.30
N ALA A 52 31.74 -24.17 21.04
CA ALA A 52 31.21 -23.20 20.07
C ALA A 52 29.68 -23.30 19.96
N LYS A 53 29.13 -24.51 20.10
CA LYS A 53 27.69 -24.75 20.14
C LYS A 53 27.04 -24.11 21.36
N GLU A 54 27.54 -24.34 22.56
CA GLU A 54 27.02 -23.72 23.80
C GLU A 54 27.10 -22.19 23.72
N MET A 55 28.17 -21.63 23.14
CA MET A 55 28.30 -20.20 22.92
C MET A 55 27.20 -19.69 22.00
N TRP A 56 26.97 -20.37 20.87
CA TRP A 56 25.91 -20.04 19.91
C TRP A 56 24.51 -20.18 20.51
N ASP A 57 24.20 -21.33 21.11
CA ASP A 57 22.91 -21.62 21.75
C ASP A 57 22.60 -20.56 22.83
N LYS A 58 23.62 -20.09 23.57
CA LYS A 58 23.44 -19.04 24.58
C LYS A 58 23.20 -17.66 23.99
N LEU A 59 23.83 -17.33 22.87
CA LEU A 59 23.55 -16.09 22.13
C LEU A 59 22.14 -16.13 21.56
N GLU A 60 21.75 -17.23 20.94
CA GLU A 60 20.40 -17.48 20.41
C GLU A 60 19.35 -17.27 21.51
N VAL A 61 19.53 -17.91 22.68
CA VAL A 61 18.62 -17.73 23.82
C VAL A 61 18.60 -16.30 24.35
N THR A 62 19.73 -15.59 24.32
CA THR A 62 19.81 -14.21 24.82
C THR A 62 19.08 -13.22 23.90
N TYR A 63 19.14 -13.45 22.59
CA TYR A 63 18.66 -12.50 21.59
C TYR A 63 17.29 -12.85 21.01
N GLU A 64 17.03 -14.13 20.74
CA GLU A 64 15.75 -14.62 20.23
C GLU A 64 14.82 -15.10 21.36
N GLY A 65 15.36 -15.32 22.56
CA GLY A 65 14.65 -15.94 23.67
C GLY A 65 14.74 -17.47 23.63
N THR A 66 14.18 -18.14 24.63
CA THR A 66 14.05 -19.60 24.59
C THR A 66 13.00 -20.00 23.56
N ASP A 67 13.07 -21.25 23.06
CA ASP A 67 12.03 -21.79 22.17
C ASP A 67 10.63 -21.61 22.73
N GLN A 68 10.44 -21.79 24.04
CA GLN A 68 9.15 -21.59 24.70
C GLN A 68 8.66 -20.14 24.60
N VAL A 69 9.55 -19.16 24.77
CA VAL A 69 9.21 -17.73 24.64
C VAL A 69 8.89 -17.40 23.19
N ARG A 70 9.64 -17.96 22.24
CA ARG A 70 9.41 -17.80 20.80
C ARG A 70 8.04 -18.35 20.39
N GLU A 71 7.71 -19.57 20.79
CA GLU A 71 6.39 -20.19 20.52
C GLU A 71 5.26 -19.39 21.19
N ALA A 72 5.41 -18.98 22.45
CA ALA A 72 4.40 -18.14 23.12
C ALA A 72 4.19 -16.79 22.41
N LYS A 73 5.27 -16.20 21.86
CA LYS A 73 5.18 -14.97 21.07
C LYS A 73 4.47 -15.20 19.74
N ILE A 74 4.73 -16.32 19.07
CA ILE A 74 4.00 -16.74 17.87
C ILE A 74 2.51 -16.90 18.18
N ASP A 75 2.16 -17.57 19.28
CA ASP A 75 0.78 -17.79 19.68
C ASP A 75 0.06 -16.47 19.97
N PHE A 76 0.70 -15.57 20.73
CA PHE A 76 0.16 -14.24 21.02
C PHE A 76 -0.11 -13.43 19.74
N LEU A 77 0.87 -13.37 18.82
CA LEU A 77 0.72 -12.65 17.56
C LEU A 77 -0.32 -13.31 16.63
N THR A 78 -0.40 -14.64 16.66
CA THR A 78 -1.43 -15.39 15.92
C THR A 78 -2.81 -15.05 16.43
N GLN A 79 -2.98 -14.99 17.75
CA GLN A 79 -4.24 -14.59 18.37
C GLN A 79 -4.58 -13.13 18.03
N GLU A 80 -3.60 -12.23 18.07
CA GLU A 80 -3.78 -10.82 17.69
C GLU A 80 -4.20 -10.70 16.21
N TYR A 81 -3.55 -11.46 15.33
CA TYR A 81 -3.95 -11.59 13.93
C TYR A 81 -5.38 -12.13 13.81
N GLU A 82 -5.73 -13.23 14.47
CA GLU A 82 -7.06 -13.84 14.40
C GLU A 82 -8.17 -12.92 14.93
N MET A 83 -7.90 -12.18 15.99
CA MET A 83 -8.84 -11.22 16.56
C MET A 83 -8.78 -9.84 15.89
N PHE A 84 -7.88 -9.64 14.92
CA PHE A 84 -7.67 -8.35 14.27
C PHE A 84 -8.96 -7.83 13.65
N ARG A 85 -9.35 -6.62 14.09
CA ARG A 85 -10.48 -5.85 13.60
C ARG A 85 -10.06 -4.38 13.47
N MET A 86 -10.67 -3.70 12.50
CA MET A 86 -10.63 -2.26 12.39
C MET A 86 -11.39 -1.65 13.57
N LYS A 87 -10.80 -0.63 14.21
CA LYS A 87 -11.41 0.06 15.34
C LYS A 87 -12.42 1.10 14.83
N GLU A 88 -13.36 1.50 15.68
CA GLU A 88 -14.32 2.57 15.36
C GLU A 88 -13.57 3.90 15.17
N GLY A 89 -13.83 4.60 14.06
CA GLY A 89 -13.20 5.88 13.74
C GLY A 89 -11.71 5.81 13.35
N GLU A 90 -11.14 4.61 13.22
CA GLU A 90 -9.78 4.42 12.73
C GLU A 90 -9.71 4.64 11.21
N LYS A 91 -8.65 5.29 10.73
CA LYS A 91 -8.43 5.45 9.28
C LYS A 91 -7.93 4.15 8.65
N ILE A 92 -8.18 3.99 7.35
CA ILE A 92 -7.74 2.80 6.64
C ILE A 92 -6.22 2.61 6.71
N ASP A 93 -5.44 3.69 6.54
CA ASP A 93 -3.98 3.62 6.59
C ASP A 93 -3.47 3.15 7.96
N ASP A 94 -4.04 3.67 9.05
CA ASP A 94 -3.66 3.27 10.42
C ASP A 94 -3.96 1.78 10.66
N MET A 95 -5.08 1.29 10.13
CA MET A 95 -5.44 -0.13 10.19
C MET A 95 -4.44 -1.02 9.43
N PHE A 96 -4.05 -0.62 8.21
CA PHE A 96 -3.04 -1.34 7.42
C PHE A 96 -1.66 -1.34 8.08
N ASP A 97 -1.29 -0.24 8.73
CA ASP A 97 0.02 -0.14 9.39
C ASP A 97 0.08 -1.05 10.63
N ARG A 98 -0.99 -1.11 11.44
CA ARG A 98 -1.11 -2.10 12.53
C ARG A 98 -1.09 -3.54 12.02
N PHE A 99 -1.82 -3.82 10.95
CA PHE A 99 -1.85 -5.15 10.35
C PHE A 99 -0.47 -5.56 9.84
N SER A 100 0.23 -4.67 9.15
CA SER A 100 1.57 -4.90 8.61
C SER A 100 2.58 -5.17 9.73
N LYS A 101 2.48 -4.46 10.85
CA LYS A 101 3.31 -4.74 12.02
C LYS A 101 3.16 -6.17 12.52
N ILE A 102 1.93 -6.64 12.70
CA ILE A 102 1.65 -8.02 13.15
C ILE A 102 2.21 -9.04 12.15
N ILE A 103 2.01 -8.83 10.85
CA ILE A 103 2.50 -9.74 9.81
C ILE A 103 4.02 -9.75 9.72
N ASN A 104 4.67 -8.60 9.86
CA ASN A 104 6.12 -8.49 9.85
C ASN A 104 6.73 -9.19 11.07
N ASP A 105 6.13 -9.01 12.25
CA ASP A 105 6.56 -9.69 13.48
C ASP A 105 6.40 -11.22 13.36
N LEU A 106 5.29 -11.69 12.77
CA LEU A 106 5.09 -13.11 12.47
C LEU A 106 6.09 -13.64 11.44
N HIS A 107 6.38 -12.86 10.40
CA HIS A 107 7.35 -13.21 9.37
C HIS A 107 8.77 -13.31 9.94
N ALA A 108 9.16 -12.42 10.86
CA ALA A 108 10.44 -12.48 11.56
C ALA A 108 10.59 -13.78 12.38
N LEU A 109 9.47 -14.30 12.91
CA LEU A 109 9.39 -15.59 13.61
C LEU A 109 9.20 -16.79 12.65
N LYS A 110 9.44 -16.60 11.35
CA LYS A 110 9.33 -17.61 10.29
C LYS A 110 7.90 -18.15 10.07
N LYS A 111 6.86 -17.45 10.56
CA LYS A 111 5.45 -17.78 10.30
C LYS A 111 4.90 -16.86 9.23
N THR A 112 4.65 -17.41 8.04
CA THR A 112 4.23 -16.64 6.86
C THR A 112 2.81 -17.00 6.43
N TYR A 113 2.14 -16.05 5.78
CA TYR A 113 0.79 -16.21 5.26
C TYR A 113 0.78 -15.92 3.77
N ALA A 114 -0.07 -16.65 3.03
CA ALA A 114 -0.27 -16.36 1.62
C ALA A 114 -0.98 -15.01 1.46
N ASN A 115 -0.57 -14.24 0.45
CA ASN A 115 -1.17 -12.94 0.13
C ASN A 115 -2.71 -13.02 0.03
N LYS A 116 -3.24 -14.08 -0.58
CA LYS A 116 -4.68 -14.33 -0.68
C LYS A 116 -5.39 -14.37 0.68
N ASP A 117 -4.74 -14.97 1.68
CA ASP A 117 -5.31 -15.12 3.02
C ASP A 117 -5.22 -13.81 3.81
N LEU A 118 -4.14 -13.05 3.62
CA LEU A 118 -3.99 -11.69 4.16
C LEU A 118 -5.06 -10.74 3.63
N VAL A 119 -5.28 -10.72 2.30
CA VAL A 119 -6.32 -9.91 1.66
C VAL A 119 -7.71 -10.29 2.20
N ARG A 120 -8.04 -11.58 2.28
CA ARG A 120 -9.30 -12.04 2.86
C ARG A 120 -9.43 -11.65 4.33
N LYS A 121 -8.34 -11.69 5.08
CA LYS A 121 -8.32 -11.33 6.48
C LYS A 121 -8.64 -9.85 6.68
N ILE A 122 -7.99 -8.98 5.91
CA ILE A 122 -8.24 -7.53 5.90
C ILE A 122 -9.70 -7.25 5.56
N LEU A 123 -10.25 -7.89 4.52
CA LEU A 123 -11.65 -7.68 4.14
C LEU A 123 -12.66 -8.07 5.23
N ARG A 124 -12.38 -9.15 5.97
CA ARG A 124 -13.23 -9.59 7.10
C ARG A 124 -13.06 -8.76 8.37
N SER A 125 -11.95 -8.01 8.48
CA SER A 125 -11.65 -7.19 9.66
C SER A 125 -12.21 -5.77 9.56
N LEU A 126 -12.65 -5.33 8.37
CA LEU A 126 -13.27 -4.03 8.13
C LEU A 126 -14.59 -3.87 8.93
N THR A 127 -14.92 -2.62 9.27
CA THR A 127 -16.17 -2.30 9.97
C THR A 127 -17.40 -2.49 9.07
N PRO A 128 -18.63 -2.58 9.63
CA PRO A 128 -19.85 -2.81 8.86
C PRO A 128 -20.10 -1.82 7.71
N GLU A 129 -19.59 -0.60 7.83
CA GLU A 129 -19.70 0.48 6.83
C GLU A 129 -19.05 0.11 5.49
N TRP A 130 -18.08 -0.82 5.51
CA TRP A 130 -17.35 -1.26 4.33
C TRP A 130 -17.92 -2.52 3.69
N ARG A 131 -18.96 -3.14 4.27
CA ARG A 131 -19.46 -4.46 3.85
C ARG A 131 -19.73 -4.57 2.35
N SER A 132 -20.50 -3.64 1.79
CA SER A 132 -20.85 -3.68 0.36
C SER A 132 -19.62 -3.64 -0.55
N LYS A 133 -18.60 -2.87 -0.18
CA LYS A 133 -17.34 -2.79 -0.93
C LYS A 133 -16.48 -4.04 -0.70
N ALA A 134 -16.43 -4.52 0.54
CA ALA A 134 -15.66 -5.69 0.92
C ALA A 134 -16.18 -6.96 0.23
N ASP A 135 -17.51 -7.16 0.17
CA ASP A 135 -18.15 -8.30 -0.49
C ASP A 135 -17.88 -8.30 -2.00
N ALA A 136 -18.01 -7.14 -2.65
CA ALA A 136 -17.72 -6.99 -4.08
C ALA A 136 -16.24 -7.35 -4.41
N ILE A 137 -15.31 -6.93 -3.55
CA ILE A 137 -13.89 -7.32 -3.71
C ILE A 137 -13.72 -8.81 -3.40
N TYR A 138 -14.38 -9.33 -2.36
CA TYR A 138 -14.27 -10.72 -1.95
C TYR A 138 -14.69 -11.69 -3.05
N GLU A 139 -15.80 -11.40 -3.74
CA GLU A 139 -16.25 -12.15 -4.91
C GLU A 139 -15.22 -12.08 -6.06
N SER A 140 -14.61 -10.90 -6.26
CA SER A 140 -13.60 -10.69 -7.31
C SER A 140 -12.27 -11.41 -7.07
N ILE A 141 -11.90 -11.69 -5.80
CA ILE A 141 -10.65 -12.40 -5.44
C ILE A 141 -10.64 -13.84 -5.96
N GLY A 142 -11.82 -14.45 -6.13
CA GLY A 142 -11.92 -15.78 -6.75
C GLY A 142 -11.48 -15.79 -8.22
N VAL A 143 -11.57 -14.65 -8.88
CA VAL A 143 -11.38 -14.48 -10.33
C VAL A 143 -10.09 -13.70 -10.67
N SER A 144 -9.61 -12.86 -9.75
CA SER A 144 -8.47 -11.96 -9.97
C SER A 144 -7.42 -12.03 -8.86
N TYR A 145 -6.15 -11.81 -9.21
CA TYR A 145 -5.07 -11.67 -8.24
C TYR A 145 -5.04 -10.24 -7.71
N VAL A 146 -5.36 -10.07 -6.43
CA VAL A 146 -5.32 -8.78 -5.73
C VAL A 146 -4.10 -8.75 -4.82
N THR A 147 -3.26 -7.72 -4.95
CA THR A 147 -2.16 -7.45 -4.02
C THR A 147 -2.64 -6.66 -2.81
N ILE A 148 -1.95 -6.78 -1.67
CA ILE A 148 -2.24 -5.98 -0.46
C ILE A 148 -2.18 -4.49 -0.79
N ASP A 149 -1.19 -4.05 -1.56
CA ASP A 149 -1.05 -2.64 -1.96
C ASP A 149 -2.19 -2.17 -2.88
N GLY A 150 -2.62 -3.03 -3.82
CA GLY A 150 -3.77 -2.76 -4.68
C GLY A 150 -5.06 -2.66 -3.87
N LEU A 151 -5.24 -3.53 -2.86
CA LEU A 151 -6.35 -3.46 -1.93
C LEU A 151 -6.32 -2.15 -1.13
N ARG A 152 -5.17 -1.80 -0.54
CA ARG A 152 -4.97 -0.56 0.23
C ARG A 152 -5.37 0.67 -0.59
N GLY A 153 -4.90 0.76 -1.83
CA GLY A 153 -5.26 1.87 -2.74
C GLY A 153 -6.76 1.93 -3.06
N ASN A 154 -7.39 0.78 -3.29
CA ASN A 154 -8.82 0.71 -3.57
C ASN A 154 -9.67 1.17 -2.37
N LEU A 155 -9.34 0.68 -1.18
CA LEU A 155 -10.03 1.04 0.06
C LEU A 155 -9.81 2.53 0.42
N LYS A 156 -8.59 3.05 0.24
CA LYS A 156 -8.30 4.48 0.43
C LYS A 156 -9.09 5.39 -0.50
N THR A 157 -9.27 4.97 -1.76
CA THR A 157 -10.10 5.72 -2.72
C THR A 157 -11.57 5.72 -2.30
N TYR A 158 -12.06 4.61 -1.75
CA TYR A 158 -13.42 4.49 -1.23
C TYR A 158 -13.62 5.35 0.03
N GLU A 159 -12.64 5.39 0.94
CA GLU A 159 -12.65 6.27 2.12
C GLU A 159 -12.87 7.73 1.72
N SER A 160 -12.07 8.21 0.74
CA SER A 160 -12.11 9.60 0.27
C SER A 160 -13.41 9.98 -0.44
N THR A 161 -14.14 9.02 -1.00
CA THR A 161 -15.33 9.28 -1.84
C THR A 161 -16.64 9.07 -1.12
N ILE A 162 -16.69 8.17 -0.12
CA ILE A 162 -17.92 7.76 0.56
C ILE A 162 -17.95 8.21 2.03
N LEU A 163 -16.82 8.17 2.74
CA LEU A 163 -16.76 8.40 4.20
C LEU A 163 -16.34 9.83 4.56
N THR A 164 -15.66 10.55 3.66
CA THR A 164 -15.54 12.00 3.72
C THR A 164 -16.51 12.66 2.73
N PRO A 165 -17.80 12.85 3.07
CA PRO A 165 -18.54 13.94 2.45
C PRO A 165 -17.76 15.21 2.83
N SER A 166 -17.42 16.03 1.85
CA SER A 166 -16.77 17.29 2.11
C SER A 166 -17.52 18.05 3.20
N LEU A 167 -16.80 18.88 3.96
CA LEU A 167 -17.34 19.95 4.80
C LEU A 167 -18.14 21.00 3.98
N ASP A 168 -18.65 20.66 2.80
CA ASP A 168 -19.26 21.54 1.81
C ASP A 168 -20.72 21.16 1.46
N GLU A 169 -21.31 20.16 2.13
CA GLU A 169 -22.76 19.91 2.02
C GLU A 169 -23.64 20.85 2.86
N GLN A 170 -23.11 21.94 3.40
CA GLN A 170 -23.95 23.08 3.81
C GLN A 170 -24.40 23.88 2.58
N LYS A 171 -25.36 23.34 1.80
CA LYS A 171 -26.37 24.11 1.00
C LYS A 171 -27.17 23.23 0.02
N LYS A 172 -27.54 22.00 0.37
CA LYS A 172 -28.77 21.44 -0.22
C LYS A 172 -29.95 22.02 0.57
N LYS A 173 -30.47 23.16 0.09
CA LYS A 173 -31.76 23.72 0.55
C LYS A 173 -32.84 22.71 0.21
N GLY A 174 -33.13 21.80 1.14
CA GLY A 174 -34.30 20.94 1.08
C GLY A 174 -35.55 21.80 1.15
N ILE A 175 -36.43 21.67 0.16
CA ILE A 175 -37.79 22.24 0.22
C ILE A 175 -38.57 21.32 1.16
N ALA A 176 -38.72 21.73 2.41
CA ALA A 176 -39.59 21.05 3.37
C ALA A 176 -41.06 21.39 3.07
N LEU A 177 -41.81 20.40 2.58
CA LEU A 177 -43.28 20.46 2.53
C LEU A 177 -43.80 20.19 3.95
N LYS A 178 -44.38 21.21 4.60
CA LYS A 178 -45.13 21.01 5.84
C LYS A 178 -46.45 20.31 5.51
N ALA A 179 -46.56 19.04 5.86
CA ALA A 179 -47.82 18.33 5.90
C ALA A 179 -48.52 18.63 7.24
N THR A 180 -49.64 19.35 7.20
CA THR A 180 -50.57 19.43 8.32
C THR A 180 -51.31 18.10 8.43
N LYS A 181 -51.11 17.41 9.55
CA LYS A 181 -51.82 16.18 9.90
C LYS A 181 -53.09 16.58 10.65
N GLU A 182 -54.25 16.49 10.01
CA GLU A 182 -55.51 16.33 10.73
C GLU A 182 -55.74 14.85 10.98
N THR A 183 -55.99 14.54 12.25
CA THR A 183 -56.39 13.24 12.78
C THR A 183 -57.88 13.03 12.53
N VAL A 184 -58.24 11.98 11.78
CA VAL A 184 -59.51 11.30 11.98
C VAL A 184 -59.27 9.81 11.77
N GLU A 185 -59.70 9.03 12.74
CA GLU A 185 -59.58 7.58 12.81
C GLU A 185 -60.70 6.87 12.00
N GLU A 186 -60.44 5.59 11.75
CA GLU A 186 -61.37 4.48 11.48
C GLU A 186 -61.87 4.17 10.05
N GLU A 187 -61.41 3.00 9.60
CA GLU A 187 -62.08 1.93 8.82
C GLU A 187 -62.97 2.28 7.62
N SER A 188 -62.50 1.94 6.41
CA SER A 188 -62.94 0.72 5.70
C SER A 188 -62.53 0.75 4.22
N SER A 189 -62.41 -0.46 3.68
CA SER A 189 -62.10 -0.88 2.31
C SER A 189 -62.60 0.03 1.16
N ASP A 190 -61.69 0.65 0.39
CA ASP A 190 -61.71 0.67 -1.10
C ASP A 190 -60.44 1.33 -1.69
N LYS A 191 -59.38 0.56 -1.98
CA LYS A 191 -58.07 1.11 -2.44
C LYS A 191 -57.98 1.38 -3.95
N ASP A 192 -59.00 1.05 -4.72
CA ASP A 192 -58.93 1.14 -6.19
C ASP A 192 -59.40 2.51 -6.73
N ASN A 193 -60.20 3.26 -5.95
CA ASN A 193 -60.74 4.55 -6.36
C ASN A 193 -59.74 5.71 -6.24
N GLU A 194 -58.81 5.66 -5.28
CA GLU A 194 -57.80 6.71 -5.06
C GLU A 194 -56.69 6.68 -6.13
N LEU A 195 -56.25 5.48 -6.51
CA LEU A 195 -55.28 5.30 -7.60
C LEU A 195 -55.84 5.75 -8.95
N HIS A 196 -57.13 5.52 -9.22
CA HIS A 196 -57.77 5.97 -10.46
C HIS A 196 -57.86 7.50 -10.56
N LEU A 197 -58.09 8.19 -9.44
CA LEU A 197 -58.10 9.65 -9.37
C LEU A 197 -56.70 10.23 -9.57
N ILE A 198 -55.66 9.61 -9.01
CA ILE A 198 -54.25 10.00 -9.18
C ILE A 198 -53.80 9.78 -10.63
N ILE A 199 -54.13 8.63 -11.23
CA ILE A 199 -53.80 8.30 -12.62
C ILE A 199 -54.53 9.24 -13.61
N LYS A 200 -55.79 9.61 -13.33
CA LYS A 200 -56.52 10.62 -14.13
C LYS A 200 -55.87 12.01 -14.03
N LYS A 201 -55.39 12.40 -12.85
CA LYS A 201 -54.68 13.68 -12.64
C LYS A 201 -53.33 13.68 -13.37
N PHE A 202 -52.63 12.54 -13.37
CA PHE A 202 -51.35 12.35 -14.06
C PHE A 202 -51.52 12.33 -15.59
N HIS A 203 -52.56 11.67 -16.12
CA HIS A 203 -52.89 11.73 -17.55
C HIS A 203 -53.27 13.14 -18.00
N LYS A 204 -53.97 13.91 -17.16
CA LYS A 204 -54.32 15.31 -17.44
C LYS A 204 -53.08 16.23 -17.43
N PHE A 205 -52.05 15.88 -16.65
CA PHE A 205 -50.75 16.55 -16.63
C PHE A 205 -49.94 16.22 -17.90
N MET A 206 -49.82 14.93 -18.27
CA MET A 206 -49.13 14.50 -19.49
C MET A 206 -49.77 15.08 -20.76
N LYS A 207 -51.12 15.17 -20.80
CA LYS A 207 -51.83 15.77 -21.94
C LYS A 207 -51.59 17.28 -22.07
N LYS A 208 -51.26 17.97 -20.97
CA LYS A 208 -50.92 19.41 -20.94
C LYS A 208 -49.45 19.68 -21.30
N GLU A 209 -48.59 18.67 -21.27
CA GLU A 209 -47.19 18.76 -21.68
C GLU A 209 -47.00 18.51 -23.20
N HIS A 210 -47.89 17.72 -23.81
CA HIS A 210 -47.89 17.48 -25.25
C HIS A 210 -48.37 18.68 -26.11
N GLU A 211 -49.13 19.62 -25.54
CA GLU A 211 -49.53 20.86 -26.22
C GLU A 211 -48.46 21.97 -26.18
N ARG A 212 -47.32 21.75 -25.51
CA ARG A 212 -46.18 22.70 -25.46
C ARG A 212 -44.99 22.31 -26.34
N LYS A 213 -45.11 21.27 -27.18
CA LYS A 213 -44.10 20.88 -28.17
C LYS A 213 -44.59 21.07 -29.62
N GLU A 214 -45.14 22.24 -29.93
CA GLU A 214 -45.23 22.75 -31.31
C GLU A 214 -44.65 24.17 -31.38
N LYS A 215 -43.35 24.29 -31.14
CA LYS A 215 -42.50 25.35 -31.73
C LYS A 215 -41.14 24.73 -32.01
N LYS A 216 -40.97 24.23 -33.24
CA LYS A 216 -39.65 23.97 -33.81
C LYS A 216 -38.94 25.32 -33.90
N HIS A 217 -37.86 25.49 -33.15
CA HIS A 217 -36.78 26.39 -33.54
C HIS A 217 -35.60 25.48 -33.90
N ASP A 218 -35.24 25.51 -35.18
CA ASP A 218 -34.07 24.83 -35.74
C ASP A 218 -32.81 25.53 -35.22
N ASP A 219 -32.32 25.12 -34.05
CA ASP A 219 -31.02 25.56 -33.54
C ASP A 219 -29.93 24.61 -34.07
N SER A 220 -29.80 24.58 -35.39
CA SER A 220 -28.57 24.10 -36.02
C SER A 220 -27.43 25.08 -35.66
N PRO A 221 -26.24 24.62 -35.22
CA PRO A 221 -25.17 25.50 -34.78
C PRO A 221 -24.71 26.44 -35.91
N LYS A 222 -24.57 27.74 -35.61
CA LYS A 222 -23.92 28.71 -36.49
C LYS A 222 -22.40 28.59 -36.42
N CYS A 223 -21.75 28.54 -37.56
CA CYS A 223 -20.30 28.50 -37.64
C CYS A 223 -19.70 29.85 -37.26
N TYR A 224 -18.93 29.90 -36.17
CA TYR A 224 -18.19 31.09 -35.72
C TYR A 224 -17.05 31.53 -36.67
N GLY A 225 -16.86 30.85 -37.81
CA GLY A 225 -15.88 31.20 -38.84
C GLY A 225 -16.51 31.86 -40.06
N CYS A 226 -17.56 31.25 -40.63
CA CYS A 226 -18.21 31.72 -41.87
C CYS A 226 -19.65 32.25 -41.67
N GLY A 227 -20.23 32.11 -40.48
CA GLY A 227 -21.59 32.56 -40.17
C GLY A 227 -22.72 31.65 -40.66
N GLU A 228 -22.42 30.60 -41.42
CA GLU A 228 -23.42 29.66 -41.95
C GLU A 228 -23.90 28.66 -40.90
N ILE A 229 -25.18 28.28 -40.99
CA ILE A 229 -25.85 27.37 -40.07
C ILE A 229 -25.63 25.92 -40.51
N GLY A 230 -25.45 24.99 -39.57
CA GLY A 230 -25.36 23.55 -39.82
C GLY A 230 -23.98 22.93 -39.59
N HIS A 231 -22.97 23.72 -39.22
CA HIS A 231 -21.65 23.23 -38.83
C HIS A 231 -20.96 24.20 -37.87
N ILE A 232 -19.97 23.70 -37.12
CA ILE A 232 -19.14 24.52 -36.22
C ILE A 232 -17.75 24.77 -36.84
N LYS A 233 -17.03 25.80 -36.36
CA LYS A 233 -15.74 26.30 -36.90
C LYS A 233 -14.72 25.21 -37.30
N PRO A 234 -14.54 24.09 -36.57
CA PRO A 234 -13.61 23.03 -36.95
C PRO A 234 -14.00 22.24 -38.22
N ARG A 235 -15.27 22.27 -38.64
CA ARG A 235 -15.81 21.52 -39.79
C ARG A 235 -16.30 22.46 -40.90
N CYS A 236 -15.77 23.69 -40.94
CA CYS A 236 -16.17 24.70 -41.91
C CYS A 236 -15.66 24.38 -43.33
N PRO A 237 -16.54 24.19 -44.33
CA PRO A 237 -16.13 23.90 -45.71
C PRO A 237 -15.29 25.00 -46.36
N LYS A 238 -15.46 26.26 -45.89
CA LYS A 238 -14.73 27.45 -46.36
C LYS A 238 -13.36 27.65 -45.69
N ALA A 239 -12.89 26.72 -44.85
CA ALA A 239 -11.64 26.84 -44.09
C ALA A 239 -10.35 26.62 -44.91
N LYS A 240 -10.35 26.95 -46.21
CA LYS A 240 -9.14 26.91 -47.03
C LYS A 240 -8.53 28.30 -47.13
N ASN A 241 -7.51 28.55 -46.30
CA ASN A 241 -6.21 29.16 -46.66
C ASN A 241 -5.57 29.85 -45.44
N ALA A 242 -4.90 29.06 -44.60
CA ALA A 242 -3.75 29.50 -43.81
C ALA A 242 -2.97 28.25 -43.38
N LYS A 243 -2.17 27.69 -44.30
CA LYS A 243 -1.04 26.86 -43.90
C LYS A 243 0.10 27.82 -43.60
N ASP A 244 0.52 27.91 -42.34
CA ASP A 244 1.94 27.73 -42.07
C ASP A 244 2.24 27.28 -40.64
N LYS A 245 3.28 26.45 -40.55
CA LYS A 245 3.75 25.66 -39.42
C LYS A 245 4.37 26.53 -38.33
N ARG A 246 4.28 26.11 -37.06
CA ARG A 246 5.42 25.78 -36.17
C ARG A 246 4.97 25.60 -34.70
N GLY A 247 5.55 24.57 -34.06
CA GLY A 247 6.05 24.64 -32.69
C GLY A 247 5.07 24.35 -31.56
N LEU A 248 5.06 23.10 -31.09
CA LEU A 248 4.71 22.74 -29.73
C LEU A 248 5.61 23.53 -28.75
N MET A 249 5.07 24.52 -28.04
CA MET A 249 5.75 25.16 -26.91
C MET A 249 4.92 24.92 -25.65
N LYS A 250 5.48 24.11 -24.74
CA LYS A 250 4.98 23.93 -23.37
C LYS A 250 5.05 25.29 -22.67
N GLN A 251 3.93 25.78 -22.14
CA GLN A 251 3.96 26.75 -21.04
C GLN A 251 3.40 26.08 -19.78
N ARG A 252 4.32 25.82 -18.84
CA ARG A 252 4.06 25.59 -17.42
C ARG A 252 3.43 26.87 -16.87
N ALA A 253 2.27 26.75 -16.25
CA ALA A 253 1.72 27.81 -15.40
C ALA A 253 2.48 27.80 -14.06
N TYR A 254 3.17 28.90 -13.76
CA TYR A 254 3.75 29.20 -12.46
C TYR A 254 2.83 30.22 -11.77
N ILE A 255 2.33 29.87 -10.59
CA ILE A 255 1.43 30.71 -9.78
C ILE A 255 2.31 31.59 -8.89
N SER A 256 2.14 32.91 -8.99
CA SER A 256 2.81 33.92 -8.16
C SER A 256 1.92 34.29 -6.98
N TRP A 257 2.43 34.14 -5.75
CA TRP A 257 1.94 34.83 -4.57
C TRP A 257 3.02 35.86 -4.19
N GLY A 258 2.67 37.15 -4.19
CA GLY A 258 3.42 38.18 -3.45
C GLY A 258 2.91 38.23 -2.01
N GLY A 259 3.60 38.76 -1.01
CA GLY A 259 4.93 39.37 -0.85
C GLY A 259 5.11 39.70 0.64
N ASP A 260 6.32 40.10 1.07
CA ASP A 260 6.62 41.17 2.06
C ASP A 260 8.07 41.07 2.59
N SER A 261 8.74 42.24 2.71
CA SER A 261 9.99 42.56 3.44
C SER A 261 11.28 41.78 3.08
N GLY A 262 12.45 42.34 2.79
CA GLY A 262 13.04 43.64 3.09
C GLY A 262 14.24 43.46 4.03
N ASP A 263 15.44 43.15 3.49
CA ASP A 263 16.80 43.46 4.05
C ASP A 263 17.88 42.97 3.05
N GLU A 264 18.50 43.82 2.21
CA GLU A 264 19.78 44.57 2.32
C GLU A 264 21.11 43.75 2.42
N SER A 265 21.95 43.94 1.39
CA SER A 265 23.43 43.75 1.29
C SER A 265 24.06 42.36 1.55
N SER A 266 25.09 41.88 0.86
CA SER A 266 25.97 42.39 -0.21
C SER A 266 26.87 41.23 -0.71
N GLU A 267 27.49 41.46 -1.88
CA GLU A 267 28.43 40.68 -2.70
C GLU A 267 29.46 39.77 -1.98
N GLN A 268 29.80 38.62 -2.59
CA GLN A 268 31.16 38.28 -3.03
C GLN A 268 31.25 36.97 -3.83
N GLU A 269 32.31 36.91 -4.62
CA GLU A 269 32.51 36.23 -5.90
C GLU A 269 32.97 34.77 -5.82
N GLU A 270 32.81 34.14 -6.98
CA GLU A 270 33.42 32.97 -7.62
C GLU A 270 34.71 32.39 -6.99
N ASP A 271 34.80 31.05 -6.98
CA ASP A 271 35.91 30.33 -7.65
C ASP A 271 35.55 28.83 -7.83
N GLU A 272 35.53 28.40 -9.10
CA GLU A 272 35.43 27.01 -9.53
C GLU A 272 36.85 26.42 -9.68
N GLU A 273 37.13 25.25 -9.11
CA GLU A 273 38.26 24.43 -9.56
C GLU A 273 37.91 22.94 -9.58
N ALA A 274 38.01 22.36 -10.77
CA ALA A 274 37.71 20.97 -11.09
C ALA A 274 38.86 20.05 -10.68
N ASN A 275 38.55 18.91 -10.04
CA ASN A 275 39.53 17.84 -9.86
C ASN A 275 39.05 16.52 -10.50
N LEU A 276 39.89 16.05 -11.42
CA LEU A 276 39.79 14.83 -12.21
C LEU A 276 39.97 13.56 -11.36
N CYS A 277 39.26 12.50 -11.77
CA CYS A 277 39.45 11.10 -11.36
C CYS A 277 40.85 10.55 -11.66
N LEU A 278 41.35 9.68 -10.78
CA LEU A 278 42.42 8.71 -11.08
C LEU A 278 41.98 7.29 -10.66
N ILE A 279 41.85 6.41 -11.65
CA ILE A 279 41.70 4.95 -11.52
C ILE A 279 43.09 4.35 -11.73
N ALA A 280 43.56 3.52 -10.81
CA ALA A 280 44.77 2.71 -10.98
C ALA A 280 44.42 1.41 -11.70
N GLN A 281 45.16 1.09 -12.76
CA GLN A 281 45.14 -0.20 -13.46
C GLN A 281 46.34 -1.03 -13.00
N GLU A 282 46.11 -2.30 -12.72
CA GLU A 282 47.14 -3.30 -12.47
C GLU A 282 47.72 -3.77 -13.81
N GLU A 283 49.05 -3.72 -13.96
CA GLU A 283 49.76 -4.29 -15.12
C GLU A 283 50.06 -5.77 -14.88
N GLU A 284 49.54 -6.62 -15.77
CA GLU A 284 49.99 -8.00 -15.97
C GLU A 284 51.37 -8.00 -16.64
N SER A 285 52.41 -8.46 -15.94
CA SER A 285 53.69 -8.80 -16.58
C SER A 285 53.73 -10.30 -16.88
N ALA A 286 53.38 -10.66 -18.12
CA ALA A 286 53.78 -11.90 -18.73
C ALA A 286 55.24 -11.77 -19.20
N ASN A 287 56.14 -12.59 -18.66
CA ASN A 287 57.42 -12.89 -19.29
C ASN A 287 57.41 -14.35 -19.73
N ASN A 288 57.70 -14.55 -21.01
CA ASN A 288 57.80 -15.82 -21.69
C ASN A 288 59.27 -16.06 -22.09
N GLU A 289 59.57 -17.32 -22.42
CA GLU A 289 60.74 -17.84 -23.18
C GLU A 289 61.86 -18.60 -22.41
N ASN A 290 61.70 -19.95 -22.42
CA ASN A 290 62.51 -20.99 -23.10
C ASN A 290 64.01 -21.24 -22.84
N GLN A 291 64.30 -22.58 -22.82
CA GLN A 291 65.56 -23.34 -23.02
C GLN A 291 66.54 -23.33 -21.82
N GLU A 292 66.90 -24.47 -21.22
CA GLU A 292 67.53 -25.69 -21.78
C GLU A 292 67.16 -26.97 -21.00
#